data_AF-A0A349SAZ5-F1
#
_entry.id   AF-A0A349SAZ5-F1
#
_cell.length_a   1.000
_cell.length_b   1.000
_cell.length_c   1.000
_cell.angle_alpha   90.00
_cell.angle_beta   90.00
_cell.angle_gamma   90.00
#
_symmetry.space_group_name_H-M   'P 1'
#
loop_
_entity.id
_entity.type
_entity.pdbx_description
1 polymer ?
#
loop_
_entity_poly.entity_id
_entity_poly.type
_entity_poly.pdbx_seq_one_letter_code
_entity_poly.pdbx_strand_id
1 'polypeptide(L)' 'MSDTRTDLTLFDVEFQAMGTRCTISLYAQSSDNARSLCEVVIADVARLENKYSRYLSDSFLSEINAVAEA' A
#
# COMPACT_ATOMS: atom_id res chain seq x y z
N MET A 1 -10.85 8.76 36.15
CA MET A 1 -11.80 8.59 35.03
C MET A 1 -11.60 9.74 34.07
N SER A 2 -10.86 9.53 32.99
CA SER A 2 -10.89 10.42 31.83
C SER A 2 -10.85 9.53 30.61
N ASP A 3 -12.04 9.06 30.22
CA ASP A 3 -12.25 8.32 28.99
C ASP A 3 -12.21 9.36 27.85
N THR A 4 -11.01 9.67 27.38
CA THR A 4 -10.82 10.53 26.21
C THR A 4 -11.23 9.73 24.99
N ARG A 5 -12.53 9.64 24.72
CA ARG A 5 -13.04 9.13 23.45
C ARG A 5 -12.44 10.01 22.36
N THR A 6 -11.43 9.48 21.70
CA THR A 6 -10.85 10.13 20.53
C THR A 6 -11.90 10.02 19.44
N ASP A 7 -12.45 11.16 18.99
CA ASP A 7 -13.38 11.17 17.87
C ASP A 7 -12.62 10.75 16.62
N LEU A 8 -12.86 9.51 16.19
CA LEU A 8 -12.31 8.95 14.97
C LEU A 8 -13.35 9.07 13.86
N THR A 9 -12.91 9.52 12.69
CA THR A 9 -13.72 9.54 11.46
C THR A 9 -13.16 8.52 10.48
N LEU A 10 -14.04 7.88 9.71
CA LEU A 10 -13.63 7.00 8.61
C LEU A 10 -13.08 7.83 7.45
N PHE A 11 -11.88 7.49 6.99
CA PHE A 11 -11.25 8.07 5.81
C PHE A 11 -10.96 6.99 4.79
N ASP A 12 -11.18 7.32 3.51
CA ASP A 12 -10.75 6.52 2.37
C ASP A 12 -9.53 7.19 1.72
N VAL A 13 -8.45 6.44 1.67
CA VAL A 13 -7.15 6.87 1.17
C VAL A 13 -6.85 6.13 -0.12
N GLU A 14 -7.11 6.79 -1.25
CA GLU A 14 -6.80 6.23 -2.56
C GLU A 14 -5.30 6.36 -2.90
N PHE A 15 -4.78 5.36 -3.62
CA PHE A 15 -3.43 5.31 -4.19
C PHE A 15 -3.40 4.40 -5.42
N GLN A 16 -2.34 4.51 -6.23
CA GLN A 16 -2.11 3.66 -7.39
C GLN A 16 -1.04 2.63 -7.07
N ALA A 17 -1.33 1.35 -7.31
CA ALA A 17 -0.34 0.27 -7.21
C ALA A 17 -0.80 -0.95 -8.00
N MET A 18 0.12 -1.84 -8.34
CA MET A 18 -0.14 -3.13 -9.00
C MET A 18 -0.97 -2.99 -10.29
N GLY A 19 -0.78 -1.89 -11.03
CA GLY A 19 -1.53 -1.60 -12.25
C GLY A 19 -3.00 -1.20 -12.06
N THR A 20 -3.47 -0.90 -10.85
CA THR A 20 -4.86 -0.50 -10.57
C THR A 20 -4.98 0.58 -9.49
N ARG A 21 -6.16 1.20 -9.39
CA ARG A 21 -6.50 2.08 -8.26
C ARG A 21 -6.83 1.21 -7.05
N CYS A 22 -6.20 1.52 -5.92
CA CYS A 22 -6.37 0.85 -4.63
C CYS A 22 -6.85 1.87 -3.58
N THR A 23 -7.54 1.37 -2.54
CA THR A 23 -8.05 2.21 -1.45
C THR A 23 -7.75 1.55 -0.11
N ILE A 24 -7.30 2.35 0.85
CA ILE A 24 -7.22 1.95 2.27
C ILE A 24 -8.28 2.75 3.03
N SER A 25 -9.18 2.03 3.71
CA SER A 25 -10.19 2.61 4.58
C SER A 25 -9.76 2.46 6.05
N LEU A 26 -9.65 3.56 6.78
CA LEU A 26 -9.23 3.55 8.19
C LEU A 26 -9.90 4.66 9.00
N TYR A 27 -10.11 4.39 10.28
CA TYR A 27 -10.54 5.39 11.24
C TYR A 27 -9.34 6.19 11.76
N ALA A 28 -9.39 7.51 11.65
CA ALA A 28 -8.30 8.40 12.08
C ALA A 28 -8.82 9.70 12.69
N GLN A 29 -7.93 10.46 13.32
CA GLN A 29 -8.24 11.75 13.94
C GLN A 29 -8.40 12.88 12.92
N SER A 30 -7.76 12.75 11.75
CA SER A 30 -7.79 13.73 10.66
C SER A 30 -7.39 13.06 9.34
N SER A 31 -7.63 13.74 8.22
CA SER A 31 -7.21 13.28 6.89
C SER A 31 -5.69 13.13 6.78
N ASP A 32 -4.92 14.04 7.36
CA ASP A 32 -3.46 14.03 7.30
C ASP A 32 -2.89 12.88 8.15
N ASN A 33 -3.51 12.62 9.31
CA ASN A 33 -3.18 11.45 10.11
C ASN A 33 -3.52 10.15 9.38
N ALA A 34 -4.69 10.07 8.74
CA ALA A 34 -5.08 8.92 7.92
C ALA A 34 -4.07 8.67 6.79
N ARG A 35 -3.71 9.70 6.02
CA ARG A 35 -2.71 9.61 4.95
C ARG A 35 -1.37 9.14 5.47
N SER A 36 -0.87 9.75 6.56
CA SER A 36 0.44 9.41 7.14
C SER A 36 0.51 7.95 7.60
N LEU A 37 -0.57 7.42 8.18
CA LEU A 37 -0.67 6.01 8.56
C LEU A 37 -0.70 5.09 7.33
N CYS A 38 -1.43 5.49 6.28
CA CYS A 38 -1.50 4.74 5.04
C CYS A 38 -0.17 4.70 4.27
N GLU A 39 0.69 5.72 4.37
CA GLU A 39 1.99 5.73 3.67
C GLU A 39 2.85 4.50 4.00
N VAL A 40 2.79 3.99 5.23
CA VAL A 40 3.52 2.77 5.62
C VAL A 40 3.03 1.55 4.82
N VAL A 41 1.70 1.43 4.66
CA VAL A 41 1.08 0.33 3.92
C VAL A 41 1.32 0.50 2.41
N ILE A 42 1.20 1.72 1.90
CA ILE A 42 1.46 2.04 0.49
C ILE A 42 2.91 1.71 0.12
N ALA A 43 3.88 2.06 0.99
CA ALA A 43 5.29 1.73 0.79
C ALA A 43 5.52 0.21 0.77
N ASP A 44 4.84 -0.56 1.63
CA ASP A 44 4.95 -2.02 1.61
C ASP A 44 4.34 -2.63 0.34
N VAL A 45 3.21 -2.11 -0.14
CA VAL A 45 2.62 -2.53 -1.43
C VAL A 45 3.58 -2.23 -2.58
N ALA A 46 4.22 -1.06 -2.61
CA ALA A 46 5.23 -0.72 -3.61
C ALA A 46 6.43 -1.68 -3.56
N ARG A 47 6.88 -2.05 -2.37
CA ARG A 47 7.93 -3.07 -2.18
C ARG A 47 7.52 -4.43 -2.75
N LEU A 48 6.26 -4.84 -2.56
CA LEU A 48 5.72 -6.08 -3.12
C LEU A 48 5.61 -6.04 -4.65
N GLU A 49 5.13 -4.92 -5.20
CA GLU A 49 5.05 -4.73 -6.65
C GLU A 49 6.43 -4.81 -7.31
N ASN A 50 7.43 -4.11 -6.76
CA ASN A 50 8.81 -4.19 -7.27
C ASN A 50 9.38 -5.62 -7.22
N LYS A 51 9.00 -6.41 -6.21
CA LYS A 51 9.53 -7.78 -6.06
C LYS A 51 8.82 -8.78 -6.98
N TYR A 52 7.52 -8.65 -7.16
CA TYR A 52 6.68 -9.71 -7.75
C TYR A 52 5.94 -9.30 -9.02
N SER A 53 6.15 -8.09 -9.53
CA SER A 53 5.55 -7.69 -10.81
C SER A 53 6.12 -8.53 -11.95
N ARG A 54 5.23 -9.13 -12.74
CA ARG A 54 5.57 -9.76 -14.02
C ARG A 54 5.88 -8.74 -15.12
N TYR A 55 5.52 -7.48 -14.90
CA TYR A 55 5.62 -6.41 -15.90
C TYR A 55 6.87 -5.55 -15.70
N LEU A 56 7.49 -5.61 -14.52
CA LEU A 56 8.78 -4.99 -14.25
C LEU A 56 9.88 -5.96 -14.65
N SER A 57 10.71 -5.58 -15.61
CA SER A 57 11.77 -6.42 -16.17
C SER A 57 12.89 -6.75 -15.18
N ASP A 58 13.03 -5.96 -14.11
CA ASP A 58 14.05 -6.05 -13.07
C ASP A 58 13.50 -6.56 -11.73
N SER A 59 12.31 -7.17 -11.72
CA SER A 59 11.76 -7.80 -10.53
C SER A 59 12.41 -9.16 -10.26
N PHE A 60 12.39 -9.58 -9.00
CA PHE A 60 12.82 -10.92 -8.61
C PHE A 60 12.02 -12.02 -9.34
N LEU A 61 10.73 -11.79 -9.61
CA LEU A 61 9.93 -12.72 -10.40
C LEU A 61 10.41 -12.78 -11.86
N SER A 62 10.82 -11.66 -12.45
CA SER A 62 11.38 -11.61 -13.80
C SER A 62 12.70 -12.38 -13.89
N GLU A 63 13.55 -12.31 -12.87
CA GLU A 63 14.77 -13.12 -12.78
C GLU A 63 14.46 -14.63 -12.79
N ILE A 64 13.45 -15.07 -12.03
CA ILE A 64 13.03 -16.48 -12.01
C ILE A 64 12.52 -16.92 -13.39
N ASN A 65 11.63 -16.12 -13.99
CA ASN A 65 11.03 -16.47 -15.27
C ASN A 65 12.07 -16.55 -16.39
N ALA A 66 13.07 -15.67 -16.38
CA ALA A 66 14.15 -15.69 -17.36
C ALA A 66 14.98 -16.99 -17.35
N VAL A 67 15.10 -17.66 -16.20
CA VAL A 67 15.81 -18.94 -16.09
C VAL A 67 14.95 -20.13 -16.55
N ALA A 68 13.62 -20.05 -16.41
CA ALA A 68 12.72 -21.14 -16.79
C ALA A 68 12.39 -21.18 -18.30
N GLU A 69 12.55 -20.06 -19.01
CA GLU A 69 12.34 -19.97 -20.47
C GLU A 69 13.54 -20.44 -21.30
N ALA A 70 14.72 -20.63 -20.68
CA ALA A 70 15.95 -21.09 -21.32
C ALA A 70 16.04 -22.63 -21.39
#